data_AF-A0A1I6M4S8-F1
#
_entry.id   AF-A0A1I6M4S8-F1
#
_cell.length_a   1.000
_cell.length_b   1.000
_cell.length_c   1.000
_cell.angle_alpha   90.00
_cell.angle_beta   90.00
_cell.angle_gamma   90.00
#
_symmetry.space_group_name_H-M   'P 1'
#
loop_
_entity.id
_entity.type
_entity.pdbx_description
1 polymer ?
#
loop_
_entity_poly.entity_id
_entity_poly.type
_entity_poly.pdbx_seq_one_letter_code
_entity_poly.pdbx_strand_id
1 'polypeptide(L)'
;MKSERGGEREEGESNSKHRRDVLRLGAGAAAAAVAVPALSGQAAAHYPDELSVDVKPHSDENRIAQQGHGFVPVAVGQTDEFDPTSEPVRYRFGAPDVVSDGGGARPVHDGYPLDVDGDGREDLLLLFPTWHAGFDGDESEARLEWERDESGEHGLSGTDSVTVVGHPEWKRGGHGGE
;
A
#
# COMPACT_ATOMS: atom_id res chain seq x y z
N MET A 1 10.92 -74.50 -30.51
CA MET A 1 10.19 -75.67 -29.99
C MET A 1 9.35 -75.19 -28.81
N LYS A 2 8.06 -75.60 -28.78
CA LYS A 2 7.06 -75.41 -27.71
C LYS A 2 6.71 -73.95 -27.36
N SER A 3 5.51 -73.45 -27.66
CA SER A 3 4.17 -73.86 -27.22
C SER A 3 3.90 -73.57 -25.75
N GLU A 4 2.71 -72.99 -25.54
CA GLU A 4 1.86 -73.01 -24.34
C GLU A 4 2.16 -72.01 -23.22
N ARG A 5 1.18 -71.52 -22.45
CA ARG A 5 -0.29 -71.42 -22.51
C ARG A 5 -0.66 -70.72 -21.19
N GLY A 6 -1.51 -69.71 -21.24
CA GLY A 6 -2.49 -69.39 -20.20
C GLY A 6 -2.03 -68.90 -18.83
N GLY A 7 -2.97 -68.26 -18.14
CA GLY A 7 -2.97 -68.18 -16.68
C GLY A 7 -2.98 -66.76 -16.15
N GLU A 8 -4.18 -66.29 -15.85
CA GLU A 8 -4.51 -65.01 -15.26
C GLU A 8 -4.05 -64.85 -13.80
N ARG A 9 -4.24 -63.60 -13.32
CA ARG A 9 -4.39 -63.13 -11.93
C ARG A 9 -3.08 -62.87 -11.19
N GLU A 10 -2.95 -61.83 -10.39
CA GLU A 10 -3.63 -60.54 -10.18
C GLU A 10 -2.74 -59.83 -9.13
N GLU A 11 -2.97 -58.53 -8.95
CA GLU A 11 -2.54 -57.74 -7.78
C GLU A 11 -1.06 -57.35 -7.66
N GLY A 12 -0.87 -56.09 -7.27
CA GLY A 12 0.40 -55.60 -6.78
C GLY A 12 0.63 -54.15 -7.14
N GLU A 13 0.06 -53.26 -6.32
CA GLU A 13 0.38 -51.84 -6.20
C GLU A 13 1.86 -51.51 -6.43
N SER A 14 2.15 -50.32 -6.98
CA SER A 14 2.87 -49.27 -6.24
C SER A 14 3.26 -48.11 -7.16
N ASN A 15 2.71 -46.95 -6.83
CA ASN A 15 3.36 -45.64 -6.78
C ASN A 15 4.49 -45.34 -7.80
N SER A 16 4.23 -44.47 -8.77
CA SER A 16 5.19 -43.40 -9.08
C SER A 16 4.54 -42.23 -9.81
N LYS A 17 4.77 -41.02 -9.29
CA LYS A 17 4.51 -39.74 -9.97
C LYS A 17 5.22 -39.70 -11.32
N HIS A 18 4.52 -39.86 -12.45
CA HIS A 18 5.04 -39.52 -13.78
C HIS A 18 3.88 -38.97 -14.61
N ARG A 19 3.84 -37.65 -14.80
CA ARG A 19 4.23 -36.94 -16.04
C ARG A 19 3.16 -37.02 -17.14
N ARG A 20 2.41 -35.91 -17.23
CA ARG A 20 1.80 -35.31 -18.43
C ARG A 20 1.22 -36.29 -19.46
N ASP A 21 -0.10 -36.48 -19.40
CA ASP A 21 -0.85 -36.98 -20.54
C ASP A 21 -1.60 -35.83 -21.23
N VAL A 22 -1.14 -35.54 -22.44
CA VAL A 22 -1.84 -34.72 -23.44
C VAL A 22 -2.96 -35.59 -23.99
N LEU A 23 -4.20 -35.33 -23.57
CA LEU A 23 -5.37 -36.02 -24.11
C LEU A 23 -5.65 -35.53 -25.52
N ARG A 24 -5.40 -36.42 -26.50
CA ARG A 24 -5.85 -36.31 -27.87
C ARG A 24 -7.39 -36.38 -27.91
N LEU A 25 -8.02 -35.31 -28.39
CA LEU A 25 -9.45 -35.21 -28.64
C LEU A 25 -9.89 -36.19 -29.76
N GLY A 26 -10.77 -37.14 -29.42
CA GLY A 26 -11.59 -37.88 -30.37
C GLY A 26 -13.02 -37.31 -30.36
N ALA A 27 -13.54 -36.96 -31.54
CA ALA A 27 -14.84 -36.33 -31.70
C ALA A 27 -16.02 -37.33 -31.57
N GLY A 28 -17.11 -36.91 -30.92
CA GLY A 28 -18.38 -37.66 -30.94
C GLY A 28 -19.55 -36.97 -30.24
N ALA A 29 -20.55 -36.59 -31.05
CA ALA A 29 -21.96 -36.26 -30.75
C ALA A 29 -22.32 -35.06 -29.84
N ALA A 30 -23.11 -34.15 -30.41
CA ALA A 30 -23.58 -32.90 -29.82
C ALA A 30 -24.75 -33.11 -28.83
N ALA A 31 -24.59 -32.59 -27.61
CA ALA A 31 -25.68 -32.27 -26.70
C ALA A 31 -25.61 -30.77 -26.39
N ALA A 32 -26.71 -30.04 -26.65
CA ALA A 32 -26.79 -28.61 -26.38
C ALA A 32 -26.89 -28.40 -24.86
N ALA A 33 -25.74 -28.25 -24.19
CA ALA A 33 -25.70 -27.81 -22.81
C ALA A 33 -25.80 -26.28 -22.79
N VAL A 34 -26.94 -25.75 -22.33
CA VAL A 34 -27.07 -24.34 -21.97
C VAL A 34 -26.12 -24.08 -20.81
N ALA A 35 -24.96 -23.49 -21.09
CA ALA A 35 -24.04 -23.06 -20.06
C ALA A 35 -24.67 -21.87 -19.34
N VAL A 36 -25.25 -22.11 -18.17
CA VAL A 36 -25.60 -21.03 -17.24
C VAL A 36 -24.26 -20.56 -16.69
N PRO A 37 -23.78 -19.34 -17.00
CA PRO A 37 -22.60 -18.84 -16.34
C PRO A 37 -22.92 -18.77 -14.85
N ALA A 38 -22.24 -19.59 -14.05
CA ALA A 38 -22.17 -19.34 -12.62
C ALA A 38 -21.42 -18.02 -12.49
N LEU A 39 -22.17 -16.92 -12.29
CA LEU A 39 -21.62 -15.68 -11.79
C LEU A 39 -21.11 -16.01 -10.38
N SER A 40 -19.87 -16.49 -10.30
CA SER A 40 -19.11 -16.51 -9.05
C SER A 40 -19.05 -15.06 -8.59
N GLY A 41 -19.95 -14.71 -7.68
CA GLY A 41 -20.08 -13.38 -7.12
C GLY A 41 -18.73 -12.97 -6.54
N GLN A 42 -18.17 -11.87 -7.06
CA GLN A 42 -17.10 -11.19 -6.37
C GLN A 42 -17.72 -10.57 -5.12
N ALA A 43 -17.54 -11.21 -3.98
CA ALA A 43 -17.60 -10.49 -2.72
C ALA A 43 -16.32 -9.66 -2.64
N ALA A 44 -16.33 -8.49 -3.27
CA ALA A 44 -15.39 -7.43 -2.92
C ALA A 44 -15.91 -6.83 -1.60
N ALA A 45 -15.33 -7.26 -0.49
CA ALA A 45 -15.36 -6.52 0.77
C ALA A 45 -13.92 -6.01 0.94
N HIS A 46 -13.53 -4.83 0.44
CA HIS A 46 -13.71 -3.48 1.01
C HIS A 46 -13.12 -3.34 2.42
N TYR A 47 -11.78 -3.31 2.53
CA TYR A 47 -10.94 -2.32 3.24
C TYR A 47 -9.58 -2.27 2.50
N PRO A 48 -8.91 -1.10 2.39
CA PRO A 48 -7.99 -0.85 1.30
C PRO A 48 -6.55 -1.30 1.59
N ASP A 49 -5.79 -1.61 0.54
CA ASP A 49 -4.32 -1.76 0.54
C ASP A 49 -3.57 -0.43 0.86
N GLU A 50 -4.20 0.46 1.63
CA GLU A 50 -3.82 1.86 1.87
C GLU A 50 -3.83 2.18 3.36
N LEU A 51 -2.88 3.02 3.78
CA LEU A 51 -2.78 3.49 5.16
C LEU A 51 -3.95 4.44 5.48
N SER A 52 -4.53 4.31 6.68
CA SER A 52 -5.35 5.37 7.26
C SER A 52 -4.43 6.49 7.73
N VAL A 53 -4.54 7.68 7.15
CA VAL A 53 -3.63 8.81 7.41
C VAL A 53 -4.44 10.05 7.76
N ASP A 54 -4.07 10.69 8.86
CA ASP A 54 -4.58 12.01 9.26
C ASP A 54 -3.40 12.96 9.50
N VAL A 55 -3.28 13.99 8.67
CA VAL A 55 -2.23 14.99 8.77
C VAL A 55 -2.70 16.10 9.69
N LYS A 56 -1.92 16.40 10.73
CA LYS A 56 -2.30 17.35 11.79
C LYS A 56 -3.63 16.96 12.44
N PRO A 57 -3.68 15.79 13.09
CA PRO A 57 -4.90 15.32 13.72
C PRO A 57 -5.49 16.35 14.69
N HIS A 58 -6.82 16.38 14.75
CA HIS A 58 -7.64 17.37 15.49
C HIS A 58 -7.54 18.82 15.01
N SER A 59 -6.92 19.08 13.87
CA SER A 59 -6.93 20.39 13.22
C SER A 59 -8.11 20.47 12.25
N ASP A 60 -8.87 21.58 12.27
CA ASP A 60 -9.92 21.81 11.27
C ASP A 60 -9.35 22.01 9.86
N GLU A 61 -8.09 22.45 9.77
CA GLU A 61 -7.38 22.65 8.52
C GLU A 61 -5.92 22.16 8.59
N ASN A 62 -5.54 21.38 7.58
CA ASN A 62 -4.22 20.74 7.50
C ASN A 62 -3.22 21.67 6.83
N ARG A 63 -3.03 22.85 7.43
CA ARG A 63 -2.07 23.85 6.96
C ARG A 63 -0.64 23.42 7.25
N ILE A 64 0.16 23.26 6.20
CA ILE A 64 1.59 22.92 6.27
C ILE A 64 2.40 24.10 5.75
N ALA A 65 3.45 24.50 6.46
CA ALA A 65 4.37 25.51 5.96
C ALA A 65 5.21 24.93 4.81
N GLN A 66 5.24 25.63 3.67
CA GLN A 66 6.10 25.26 2.51
C GLN A 66 7.59 25.19 2.91
N GLN A 67 8.00 26.07 3.82
CA GLN A 67 9.40 26.22 4.25
C GLN A 67 9.48 26.44 5.76
N GLY A 68 10.65 26.14 6.33
CA GLY A 68 10.97 26.40 7.73
C GLY A 68 11.36 25.15 8.51
N HIS A 69 11.70 25.35 9.79
CA HIS A 69 12.14 24.30 10.72
C HIS A 69 10.99 23.73 11.56
N GLY A 70 9.79 23.66 10.98
CA GLY A 70 8.60 23.13 11.64
C GLY A 70 8.52 21.61 11.58
N PHE A 71 7.59 21.06 12.35
CA PHE A 71 7.21 19.65 12.28
C PHE A 71 5.73 19.53 11.91
N VAL A 72 5.42 18.51 11.12
CA VAL A 72 4.05 18.10 10.80
C VAL A 72 3.75 16.83 11.59
N PRO A 73 2.83 16.88 12.57
CA PRO A 73 2.31 15.66 13.17
C PRO A 73 1.42 14.93 12.16
N VAL A 74 1.54 13.61 12.07
CA VAL A 74 0.74 12.75 11.20
C VAL A 74 0.37 11.51 12.00
N ALA A 75 -0.92 11.20 12.10
CA ALA A 75 -1.42 9.97 12.69
C ALA A 75 -1.58 8.90 11.60
N VAL A 76 -1.14 7.69 11.91
CA VAL A 76 -1.42 6.49 11.13
C VAL A 76 -2.43 5.67 11.91
N GLY A 77 -3.64 5.53 11.37
CA GLY A 77 -4.74 4.85 12.04
C GLY A 77 -4.58 3.34 12.06
N GLN A 78 -4.96 2.69 13.15
CA GLN A 78 -5.04 1.24 13.19
C GLN A 78 -6.26 0.73 12.40
N THR A 79 -6.03 -0.23 11.52
CA THR A 79 -7.09 -0.93 10.78
C THR A 79 -7.12 -2.41 11.15
N ASP A 80 -8.11 -3.14 10.65
CA ASP A 80 -8.18 -4.60 10.83
C ASP A 80 -7.02 -5.35 10.12
N GLU A 81 -6.36 -4.68 9.17
CA GLU A 81 -5.33 -5.26 8.30
C GLU A 81 -3.92 -4.75 8.61
N PHE A 82 -3.81 -3.58 9.26
CA PHE A 82 -2.55 -2.94 9.57
C PHE A 82 -2.55 -2.33 10.97
N ASP A 83 -1.62 -2.79 11.80
CA ASP A 83 -1.33 -2.22 13.12
C ASP A 83 0.00 -1.45 13.06
N PRO A 84 -0.05 -0.10 13.01
CA PRO A 84 1.15 0.72 12.87
C PRO A 84 2.08 0.63 14.09
N THR A 85 1.58 0.24 15.27
CA THR A 85 2.37 0.17 16.51
C THR A 85 3.20 -1.11 16.61
N SER A 86 2.75 -2.16 15.92
CA SER A 86 3.44 -3.46 15.84
C SER A 86 4.48 -3.52 14.71
N GLU A 87 4.44 -2.58 13.77
CA GLU A 87 5.28 -2.56 12.59
C GLU A 87 6.54 -1.67 12.77
N PRO A 88 7.65 -1.99 12.09
CA PRO A 88 8.84 -1.13 12.09
C PRO A 88 8.54 0.26 11.52
N VAL A 89 9.08 1.30 12.17
CA VAL A 89 8.91 2.69 11.74
C VAL A 89 9.79 2.98 10.53
N ARG A 90 9.21 2.85 9.32
CA ARG A 90 9.89 3.05 8.03
C ARG A 90 9.10 3.96 7.10
N TYR A 91 8.64 5.07 7.65
CA TYR A 91 7.75 5.97 6.93
C TYR A 91 8.49 7.03 6.11
N ARG A 92 7.84 7.50 5.04
CA ARG A 92 8.19 8.68 4.25
C ARG A 92 6.97 9.56 4.11
N PHE A 93 7.11 10.84 4.43
CA PHE A 93 6.02 11.82 4.34
C PHE A 93 6.42 12.99 3.46
N GLY A 94 5.49 13.50 2.66
CA GLY A 94 5.74 14.71 1.89
C GLY A 94 4.82 14.94 0.71
N ALA A 95 5.29 15.79 -0.21
CA ALA A 95 4.66 16.03 -1.50
C ALA A 95 4.54 14.69 -2.27
N PRO A 96 3.38 14.40 -2.89
CA PRO A 96 3.13 13.10 -3.52
C PRO A 96 4.19 12.66 -4.53
N ASP A 97 4.64 13.56 -5.41
CA ASP A 97 5.67 13.25 -6.41
C ASP A 97 7.02 12.96 -5.75
N VAL A 98 7.41 13.76 -4.76
CA VAL A 98 8.67 13.60 -4.02
C VAL A 98 8.70 12.27 -3.25
N VAL A 99 7.58 11.89 -2.63
CA VAL A 99 7.47 10.62 -1.91
C VAL A 99 7.49 9.44 -2.88
N SER A 100 6.75 9.52 -3.99
CA SER A 100 6.68 8.45 -5.01
C SER A 100 8.04 8.17 -5.67
N ASP A 101 8.92 9.19 -5.74
CA ASP A 101 10.30 9.06 -6.22
C ASP A 101 11.27 8.51 -5.14
N GLY A 102 10.77 8.07 -3.98
CA GLY A 102 11.56 7.55 -2.86
C GLY A 102 12.21 8.63 -1.99
N GLY A 103 11.78 9.89 -2.13
CA GLY A 103 12.20 11.03 -1.33
C GLY A 103 11.41 11.16 -0.02
N GLY A 104 11.08 12.40 0.35
CA GLY A 104 10.25 12.72 1.51
C GLY A 104 10.99 12.73 2.85
N ALA A 105 10.29 13.23 3.86
CA ALA A 105 10.78 13.33 5.22
C ALA A 105 10.64 12.00 5.95
N ARG A 106 11.64 11.68 6.79
CA ARG A 106 11.57 10.60 7.78
C ARG A 106 11.06 11.14 9.12
N PRO A 107 10.35 10.33 9.93
CA PRO A 107 9.92 10.78 11.24
C PRO A 107 11.14 10.98 12.15
N VAL A 108 11.06 11.93 13.08
CA VAL A 108 12.20 12.25 13.98
C VAL A 108 12.31 11.33 15.20
N HIS A 109 11.34 10.46 15.43
CA HIS A 109 11.30 9.45 16.47
C HIS A 109 10.42 8.26 16.03
N ASP A 110 10.38 7.20 16.82
CA ASP A 110 9.65 5.95 16.54
C ASP A 110 8.11 6.06 16.73
N GLY A 111 7.56 7.26 16.65
CA GLY A 111 6.14 7.53 16.91
C GLY A 111 5.73 7.51 18.39
N TYR A 112 4.47 7.88 18.65
CA TYR A 112 3.80 7.76 19.94
C TYR A 112 2.49 6.99 19.74
N PRO A 113 2.31 5.83 20.40
CA PRO A 113 1.03 5.13 20.41
C PRO A 113 -0.01 5.97 21.14
N LEU A 114 -1.12 6.28 20.48
CA LEU A 114 -2.23 7.05 21.03
C LEU A 114 -3.50 6.74 20.24
N ASP A 115 -4.64 6.60 20.91
CA ASP A 115 -5.95 6.63 20.28
C ASP A 115 -6.28 8.08 19.88
N VAL A 116 -6.04 8.43 18.61
CA VAL A 116 -6.15 9.80 18.11
C VAL A 116 -7.59 10.09 17.67
N ASP A 117 -8.28 9.13 17.03
CA ASP A 117 -9.63 9.34 16.53
C ASP A 117 -10.75 9.00 17.55
N GLY A 118 -10.40 8.36 18.66
CA GLY A 118 -11.32 7.99 19.74
C GLY A 118 -12.06 6.67 19.49
N ASP A 119 -11.56 5.82 18.58
CA ASP A 119 -12.17 4.54 18.26
C ASP A 119 -11.80 3.41 19.25
N GLY A 120 -10.84 3.66 20.16
CA GLY A 120 -10.36 2.73 21.17
C GLY A 120 -9.23 1.81 20.72
N ARG A 121 -8.66 2.01 19.52
CA ARG A 121 -7.46 1.35 19.00
C ARG A 121 -6.27 2.31 19.06
N GLU A 122 -5.06 1.77 19.10
CA GLU A 122 -3.85 2.62 19.21
C GLU A 122 -3.36 2.99 17.82
N ASP A 123 -3.42 4.27 17.49
CA ASP A 123 -2.79 4.83 16.31
C ASP A 123 -1.33 5.14 16.58
N LEU A 124 -0.57 5.42 15.51
CA LEU A 124 0.81 5.87 15.64
C LEU A 124 0.95 7.34 15.22
N LEU A 125 1.22 8.20 16.19
CA LEU A 125 1.49 9.62 15.94
C LEU A 125 2.98 9.86 15.65
N LEU A 126 3.29 10.34 14.45
CA LEU A 126 4.65 10.60 13.96
C LEU A 126 4.87 12.10 13.74
N LEU A 127 6.09 12.59 14.00
CA LEU A 127 6.48 13.97 13.67
C LEU A 127 7.47 13.99 12.50
N PHE A 128 7.10 14.69 11.43
CA PHE A 128 7.92 14.83 10.23
C PHE A 128 8.47 16.25 10.07
N PRO A 129 9.77 16.43 9.79
CA PRO A 129 10.34 17.74 9.52
C PRO A 129 9.83 18.30 8.18
N THR A 130 9.28 19.52 8.18
CA THR A 130 8.73 20.16 6.97
C THR A 130 9.79 20.36 5.87
N TRP A 131 11.03 20.64 6.24
CA TRP A 131 12.11 20.97 5.30
C TRP A 131 12.64 19.79 4.47
N HIS A 132 12.23 18.56 4.78
CA HIS A 132 12.51 17.38 3.96
C HIS A 132 11.26 16.82 3.27
N ALA A 133 10.09 17.39 3.54
CA ALA A 133 8.82 16.90 3.00
C ALA A 133 8.62 17.28 1.53
N GLY A 134 9.36 18.26 1.01
CA GLY A 134 9.42 18.56 -0.41
C GLY A 134 8.21 19.31 -0.98
N PHE A 135 7.32 19.85 -0.13
CA PHE A 135 6.22 20.69 -0.57
C PHE A 135 6.72 22.00 -1.21
N ASP A 136 6.23 22.32 -2.39
CA ASP A 136 6.57 23.53 -3.13
C ASP A 136 5.44 24.57 -3.16
N GLY A 137 4.27 24.25 -2.62
CA GLY A 137 3.16 25.20 -2.49
C GLY A 137 2.01 24.94 -3.46
N ASP A 138 2.20 24.09 -4.46
CA ASP A 138 1.17 23.76 -5.44
C ASP A 138 0.35 22.51 -5.04
N GLU A 139 0.77 21.78 -4.00
CA GLU A 139 0.10 20.55 -3.56
C GLU A 139 -1.15 20.80 -2.71
N SER A 140 -2.21 20.06 -3.00
CA SER A 140 -3.44 19.99 -2.20
C SER A 140 -3.53 18.74 -1.32
N GLU A 141 -2.58 17.83 -1.45
CA GLU A 141 -2.54 16.55 -0.74
C GLU A 141 -1.12 16.26 -0.26
N ALA A 142 -1.02 15.59 0.88
CA ALA A 142 0.22 15.01 1.37
C ALA A 142 0.13 13.49 1.26
N ARG A 143 1.28 12.86 1.01
CA ARG A 143 1.39 11.41 0.90
C ARG A 143 2.27 10.88 2.03
N LEU A 144 1.85 9.75 2.58
CA LEU A 144 2.63 8.94 3.50
C LEU A 144 2.84 7.56 2.88
N GLU A 145 4.07 7.06 2.92
CA GLU A 145 4.40 5.69 2.53
C GLU A 145 5.10 4.98 3.68
N TRP A 146 4.81 3.69 3.83
CA TRP A 146 5.50 2.77 4.73
C TRP A 146 6.30 1.77 3.90
N GLU A 147 7.60 1.67 4.13
CA GLU A 147 8.47 0.73 3.42
C GLU A 147 8.44 -0.66 4.08
N ARG A 148 8.22 -1.70 3.28
CA ARG A 148 8.12 -3.09 3.78
C ARG A 148 9.44 -3.59 4.35
N ASP A 149 10.55 -3.14 3.78
CA ASP A 149 11.90 -3.52 4.19
C ASP A 149 12.92 -2.40 3.92
N GLU A 150 14.18 -2.66 4.26
CA GLU A 150 15.27 -1.69 4.15
C GLU A 150 15.69 -1.38 2.70
N SER A 151 15.18 -2.11 1.70
CA SER A 151 15.43 -1.80 0.28
C SER A 151 14.76 -0.50 -0.17
N GLY A 152 13.76 -0.03 0.59
CA GLY A 152 12.96 1.13 0.25
C GLY A 152 11.81 0.83 -0.71
N GLU A 153 11.52 -0.45 -1.00
CA GLU A 153 10.27 -0.80 -1.67
C GLU A 153 9.07 -0.40 -0.80
N HIS A 154 8.18 0.42 -1.37
CA HIS A 154 6.96 0.82 -0.67
C HIS A 154 6.09 -0.41 -0.40
N GLY A 155 5.62 -0.51 0.84
CA GLY A 155 4.61 -1.47 1.25
C GLY A 155 3.23 -0.88 1.04
N LEU A 156 2.80 -0.05 1.99
CA LEU A 156 1.50 0.61 1.99
C LEU A 156 1.68 2.11 1.85
N SER A 157 0.68 2.78 1.29
CA SER A 157 0.67 4.24 1.19
C SER A 157 -0.70 4.79 1.57
N GLY A 158 -0.77 6.04 2.01
CA GLY A 158 -2.02 6.77 2.17
C GLY A 158 -1.83 8.25 1.90
N THR A 159 -2.93 8.97 1.69
CA THR A 159 -2.93 10.41 1.45
C THR A 159 -3.92 11.12 2.35
N ASP A 160 -3.65 12.39 2.62
CA ASP A 160 -4.60 13.28 3.26
C ASP A 160 -4.56 14.68 2.61
N SER A 161 -5.68 15.39 2.64
CA SER A 161 -5.80 16.73 2.11
C SER A 161 -5.01 17.73 2.96
N VAL A 162 -4.29 18.63 2.31
CA VAL A 162 -3.50 19.67 2.98
C VAL A 162 -3.66 21.02 2.29
N THR A 163 -3.28 22.08 2.99
CA THR A 163 -3.09 23.40 2.40
C THR A 163 -1.66 23.84 2.65
N VAL A 164 -0.84 23.83 1.60
CA VAL A 164 0.53 24.32 1.72
C VAL A 164 0.52 25.85 1.74
N VAL A 165 0.99 26.43 2.85
CA VAL A 165 1.07 27.87 3.04
C VAL A 165 2.52 28.32 2.92
N GLY A 166 2.80 29.12 1.89
CA GLY A 166 4.06 29.84 1.76
C GLY A 166 4.07 31.11 2.65
N HIS A 167 5.26 31.58 2.99
CA HIS A 167 5.39 33.01 3.28
C HIS A 167 5.28 33.76 1.94
N PRO A 168 4.48 34.85 1.84
CA PRO A 168 4.40 35.62 0.62
C PRO A 168 5.81 36.04 0.19
N GLU A 169 6.14 35.84 -1.09
CA GLU A 169 7.41 36.26 -1.68
C GLU A 169 7.64 37.77 -1.45
N TRP A 170 8.33 38.14 -0.37
CA TRP A 170 8.78 39.51 -0.20
C TRP A 170 10.07 39.68 -1.02
N LYS A 171 9.91 40.30 -2.20
CA LYS A 171 10.95 40.83 -3.10
C LYS A 171 11.88 39.81 -3.78
N ARG A 172 11.53 39.43 -5.02
CA ARG A 172 12.52 39.52 -6.11
C ARG A 172 12.70 41.00 -6.48
N GLY A 173 13.93 41.48 -6.40
CA GLY A 173 14.29 42.85 -6.71
C GLY A 173 13.99 43.24 -8.16
N GLY A 174 13.17 44.27 -8.32
CA GLY A 174 13.24 45.19 -9.46
C GLY A 174 13.89 46.48 -8.98
N HIS A 175 15.22 46.47 -8.88
CA HIS A 175 16.03 47.68 -8.84
C HIS A 175 16.54 47.94 -10.26
N GLY A 176 16.26 49.13 -10.77
CA GLY A 176 16.65 49.63 -12.08
C GLY A 176 15.50 50.47 -12.61
N GLY A 177 15.60 51.78 -12.75
CA GLY A 177 16.68 52.75 -12.60
C GLY A 177 16.02 54.09 -12.95
N GLU A 178 16.67 55.18 -12.54
CA GLU A 178 16.24 56.58 -12.67
C GLU A 178 15.58 56.98 -14.00
#